data_AF-A0A7G9Z9G9-F1
#
_entry.id   AF-A0A7G9Z9G9-F1
#
_cell.length_a   1.000
_cell.length_b   1.000
_cell.length_c   1.000
_cell.angle_alpha   90.00
_cell.angle_beta   90.00
_cell.angle_gamma   90.00
#
_symmetry.space_group_name_H-M   'P 1'
#
loop_
_entity.id
_entity.type
_entity.pdbx_description
1 polymer ?
#
loop_
_entity_poly.entity_id
_entity_poly.type
_entity_poly.pdbx_seq_one_letter_code
_entity_poly.pdbx_strand_id
1 'polypeptide(L)'
;MVMLHQYDIDGIEKRLEMIHAHTKPGKTVRSVIEEFNVSLGTYYYWYPRYVEMGIFGLFDSKKGPKTPHNKTSDNVASKVVETADYQPELDALEISKVLSLNDGNIGNMF
;
A
#
# COMPACT_ATOMS: atom_id res chain seq x y z
N MET A 1 -2.39 -16.23 -22.64
CA MET A 1 -1.83 -14.97 -23.19
C MET A 1 -2.36 -13.83 -22.32
N VAL A 2 -1.63 -13.47 -21.27
CA VAL A 2 -2.11 -12.54 -20.24
C VAL A 2 -1.76 -11.13 -20.69
N MET A 3 -2.79 -10.30 -20.86
CA MET A 3 -2.72 -8.87 -21.15
C MET A 3 -2.03 -8.15 -19.98
N LEU A 4 -0.70 -8.02 -20.03
CA LEU A 4 -0.02 -7.04 -19.18
C LEU A 4 -0.41 -5.65 -19.68
N HIS A 5 -0.99 -4.88 -18.77
CA HIS A 5 -1.50 -3.52 -18.96
C HIS A 5 -0.57 -2.64 -19.81
N GLN A 6 -0.99 -2.33 -21.03
CA GLN A 6 -0.39 -1.30 -21.89
C GLN A 6 -0.25 0.06 -21.18
N TYR A 7 -1.03 0.31 -20.12
CA TYR A 7 -1.03 1.55 -19.34
C TYR A 7 0.16 1.74 -18.38
N ASP A 8 0.88 0.68 -18.00
CA ASP A 8 2.04 0.77 -17.10
C ASP A 8 3.37 0.82 -17.86
N ILE A 9 3.40 0.28 -19.08
CA ILE A 9 4.63 0.15 -19.88
C ILE A 9 5.15 1.55 -20.26
N ASP A 10 4.27 2.44 -20.76
CA ASP A 10 4.62 3.83 -21.08
C ASP A 10 5.16 4.60 -19.85
N GLY A 11 4.65 4.27 -18.65
CA GLY A 11 5.08 4.86 -17.39
C GLY A 11 6.45 4.37 -16.93
N ILE A 12 6.67 3.06 -17.00
CA ILE A 12 7.93 2.41 -16.60
C ILE A 12 9.05 2.76 -17.59
N GLU A 13 8.79 2.70 -18.89
CA GLU A 13 9.76 3.08 -19.93
C GLU A 13 10.21 4.51 -19.74
N LYS A 14 9.27 5.45 -19.53
CA LYS A 14 9.62 6.86 -19.28
C LYS A 14 10.44 7.06 -18.00
N ARG A 15 10.15 6.30 -16.93
CA ARG A 15 10.94 6.33 -15.69
C ARG A 15 12.35 5.78 -15.91
N LEU A 16 12.48 4.72 -16.71
CA LEU A 16 13.77 4.12 -17.04
C LEU A 16 14.61 5.05 -17.92
N GLU A 17 14.00 5.66 -18.94
CA GLU A 17 14.64 6.67 -19.79
C GLU A 17 15.14 7.85 -18.98
N MET A 18 14.35 8.35 -18.04
CA MET A 18 14.75 9.43 -17.12
C MET A 18 16.01 9.05 -16.33
N ILE A 19 16.05 7.83 -15.78
CA ILE A 19 17.20 7.36 -15.00
C ILE A 19 18.43 7.17 -15.90
N HIS A 20 18.27 6.56 -17.07
CA HIS A 20 19.35 6.41 -18.03
C HIS A 20 19.87 7.77 -18.55
N ALA A 21 19.01 8.76 -18.73
CA ALA A 21 19.41 10.12 -19.12
C ALA A 21 20.35 10.74 -18.08
N HIS A 22 20.10 10.51 -16.78
CA HIS A 22 20.99 10.98 -15.71
C HIS A 22 22.33 10.23 -15.68
N THR A 23 22.39 8.96 -16.09
CA THR A 23 23.67 8.21 -16.11
C THR A 23 24.63 8.65 -17.22
N LYS A 24 24.18 9.49 -18.17
CA LYS A 24 25.05 10.03 -19.23
C LYS A 24 26.04 11.03 -18.64
N PRO A 25 27.31 11.02 -19.08
CA PRO A 25 28.32 11.97 -18.61
C PRO A 25 27.85 13.43 -18.77
N GLY A 26 28.03 14.25 -17.74
CA GLY A 26 27.71 15.68 -17.77
C GLY A 26 26.23 16.03 -17.59
N LYS A 27 25.33 15.05 -17.42
CA LYS A 27 23.93 15.30 -17.07
C LYS A 27 23.80 15.47 -15.56
N THR A 28 23.10 16.52 -15.15
CA THR A 28 22.72 16.74 -13.76
C THR A 28 21.27 16.31 -13.55
N VAL A 29 20.90 15.96 -12.31
CA VAL A 29 19.50 15.70 -11.97
C VAL A 29 18.59 16.85 -12.42
N ARG A 30 19.04 18.10 -12.25
CA ARG A 30 18.29 19.29 -12.69
C ARG A 30 18.01 19.29 -14.19
N SER A 31 19.02 19.01 -15.01
CA SER A 31 18.84 18.93 -16.46
C SER A 31 17.88 17.83 -16.89
N VAL A 32 17.84 16.72 -16.16
CA VAL A 32 16.97 15.57 -16.45
C VAL A 32 15.53 15.85 -16.05
N ILE A 33 15.29 16.46 -14.88
CA ILE A 33 13.91 16.77 -14.47
C ILE A 33 13.26 17.84 -15.35
N GLU A 34 14.05 18.79 -15.89
CA GLU A 34 13.60 19.79 -16.86
C GLU A 34 13.28 19.13 -18.21
N GLU A 35 14.13 18.21 -18.69
CA GLU A 35 13.92 17.46 -19.94
C GLU A 35 12.69 16.54 -19.89
N PHE A 36 12.46 15.86 -18.77
CA PHE A 36 11.36 14.90 -18.60
C PHE A 36 10.08 15.53 -18.03
N ASN A 37 10.11 16.82 -17.70
CA ASN A 37 9.03 17.57 -17.05
C ASN A 37 8.48 16.87 -15.80
N VAL A 38 9.38 16.49 -14.89
CA VAL A 38 9.05 15.83 -13.61
C VAL A 38 9.51 16.68 -12.45
N SER A 39 8.88 16.50 -11.28
CA SER A 39 9.37 17.17 -10.07
C SER A 39 10.66 16.52 -9.57
N LEU A 40 11.48 17.28 -8.84
CA LEU A 40 12.66 16.75 -8.16
C LEU A 40 12.29 15.62 -7.17
N GLY A 41 11.14 15.75 -6.49
CA GLY A 41 10.62 14.71 -5.60
C GLY A 41 10.26 13.44 -6.34
N THR A 42 9.68 13.54 -7.55
CA THR A 42 9.39 12.39 -8.40
C THR A 42 10.67 11.65 -8.79
N TYR A 43 11.72 12.39 -9.16
CA TYR A 43 13.02 11.78 -9.48
C TYR A 43 13.60 11.01 -8.29
N TYR A 44 13.69 11.65 -7.12
CA TYR A 44 14.22 11.01 -5.91
C TYR A 44 13.31 9.94 -5.31
N TYR A 45 12.04 9.90 -5.70
CA TYR A 45 11.16 8.79 -5.36
C TYR A 45 11.53 7.52 -6.15
N TRP A 46 11.87 7.65 -7.44
CA TRP A 46 12.14 6.52 -8.33
C TRP A 46 13.60 6.08 -8.33
N TYR A 47 14.56 7.00 -8.26
CA TYR A 47 15.98 6.67 -8.38
C TYR A 47 16.48 5.68 -7.29
N PRO A 48 16.19 5.87 -5.99
CA PRO A 48 16.60 4.89 -4.97
C PRO A 48 15.96 3.52 -5.18
N ARG A 49 14.69 3.47 -5.60
CA ARG A 49 13.98 2.21 -5.88
C ARG A 49 14.64 1.45 -7.03
N TYR A 50 15.08 2.17 -8.06
CA TYR A 50 15.84 1.57 -9.15
C TYR A 50 17.21 1.06 -8.70
N VAL A 51 17.93 1.81 -7.85
CA VAL A 51 19.22 1.36 -7.30
C VAL A 51 19.05 0.08 -6.48
N GLU A 52 17.96 -0.05 -5.72
CA GLU A 52 17.70 -1.20 -4.86
C GLU A 52 17.15 -2.42 -5.61
N MET A 53 16.18 -2.23 -6.51
CA MET A 53 15.39 -3.31 -7.13
C MET A 53 15.52 -3.38 -8.66
N GLY A 54 16.38 -2.55 -9.26
CA GLY A 54 16.49 -2.41 -10.71
C GLY A 54 15.18 -1.97 -11.35
N ILE A 55 14.87 -2.52 -12.52
CA ILE A 55 13.62 -2.23 -13.24
C ILE A 55 12.37 -2.56 -12.42
N PHE A 56 12.44 -3.55 -11.51
CA PHE A 56 11.32 -3.91 -10.64
C PHE A 56 10.93 -2.79 -9.67
N GLY A 57 11.89 -1.93 -9.29
CA GLY A 57 11.62 -0.78 -8.44
C GLY A 57 10.84 0.35 -9.12
N LEU A 58 10.71 0.29 -10.46
CA LEU A 58 9.98 1.28 -11.25
C LEU A 58 8.51 0.91 -11.47
N PHE A 59 8.09 -0.27 -11.04
CA PHE A 59 6.68 -0.66 -11.09
C PHE A 59 5.88 0.14 -10.05
N ASP A 60 4.65 0.49 -10.42
CA ASP A 60 3.73 1.06 -9.45
C ASP A 60 3.45 0.04 -8.35
N SER A 61 3.75 0.42 -7.11
CA SER A 61 3.31 -0.35 -5.96
C SER A 61 1.79 -0.29 -5.94
N LYS A 62 1.11 -1.43 -6.13
CA LYS A 62 -0.35 -1.51 -6.05
C LYS A 62 -0.81 -0.88 -4.74
N LYS A 63 -1.35 0.35 -4.79
CA LYS A 63 -1.96 1.02 -3.66
C LYS A 63 -3.35 0.40 -3.45
N GLY A 64 -3.37 -0.83 -2.94
CA GLY A 64 -4.58 -1.34 -2.31
C GLY A 64 -4.90 -0.48 -1.07
N PRO A 65 -6.16 -0.45 -0.61
CA PRO A 65 -6.48 0.11 0.69
C PRO A 65 -5.56 -0.53 1.75
N LYS A 66 -4.77 0.27 2.47
CA LYS A 66 -3.89 -0.23 3.53
C LYS A 66 -4.68 -0.95 4.63
N THR A 67 -5.93 -0.55 4.81
CA THR A 67 -6.87 -1.12 5.76
C THR A 67 -8.20 -1.37 5.02
N PRO A 68 -8.73 -2.60 5.04
CA PRO A 68 -10.09 -2.87 4.61
C PRO A 68 -11.08 -2.00 5.41
N HIS A 69 -12.10 -1.46 4.76
CA HIS A 69 -13.13 -0.65 5.43
C HIS A 69 -13.87 -1.43 6.53
N ASN A 70 -13.86 -2.76 6.43
CA ASN A 70 -14.46 -3.71 7.36
C ASN A 70 -13.43 -4.32 8.34
N LYS A 71 -12.25 -3.70 8.53
CA LYS A 71 -11.29 -4.18 9.53
C LYS A 71 -11.85 -3.95 10.93
N THR A 72 -12.03 -5.02 11.70
CA THR A 72 -12.35 -4.95 13.14
C THR A 72 -11.27 -4.14 13.87
N SER A 73 -11.69 -3.27 14.78
CA SER A 73 -10.75 -2.48 15.58
C SER A 73 -9.89 -3.40 16.46
N ASP A 74 -8.64 -3.01 16.70
CA ASP A 74 -7.72 -3.84 17.48
C ASP A 74 -8.25 -4.06 18.91
N ASN A 75 -9.00 -3.10 19.47
CA ASN A 75 -9.66 -3.25 20.78
C ASN A 75 -10.72 -4.36 20.79
N VAL A 76 -11.59 -4.40 19.78
CA VAL A 76 -12.61 -5.44 19.67
C VAL A 76 -11.95 -6.80 19.42
N ALA A 77 -10.90 -6.86 18.58
CA ALA A 77 -10.14 -8.08 18.35
C ALA A 77 -9.52 -8.63 19.64
N SER A 78 -8.91 -7.78 20.48
CA SER A 78 -8.38 -8.20 21.77
C SER A 78 -9.46 -8.75 22.70
N LYS A 79 -10.61 -8.07 22.80
CA LYS A 79 -11.74 -8.55 23.63
C LYS A 79 -12.30 -9.91 23.16
N VAL A 80 -12.34 -10.16 21.84
CA VAL A 80 -12.74 -11.46 21.28
C VAL A 80 -11.79 -12.56 21.76
N VAL A 81 -10.48 -12.33 21.67
CA VAL A 81 -9.47 -13.30 22.10
C VAL A 81 -9.55 -13.55 23.61
N GLU A 82 -9.63 -12.48 24.41
CA GLU A 82 -9.79 -12.59 25.86
C GLU A 82 -11.03 -13.41 26.23
N THR A 83 -12.18 -13.13 25.60
CA THR A 83 -13.44 -13.85 25.88
C THR A 83 -13.32 -15.34 25.53
N ALA A 84 -12.69 -15.67 24.40
CA ALA A 84 -12.47 -17.05 23.99
C ALA A 84 -11.51 -17.80 24.93
N ASP A 85 -10.49 -17.12 25.46
CA ASP A 85 -9.55 -17.70 26.42
C ASP A 85 -10.20 -17.93 27.80
N TYR A 86 -11.05 -17.01 28.26
CA TYR A 86 -11.74 -17.13 29.54
C TYR A 86 -12.92 -18.13 29.50
N GLN A 87 -13.59 -18.25 28.35
CA GLN A 87 -14.78 -19.08 28.18
C GLN A 87 -14.69 -19.91 26.89
N PRO A 88 -13.85 -20.96 26.86
CA PRO A 88 -13.58 -21.77 25.68
C PRO A 88 -14.80 -22.57 25.18
N GLU A 89 -15.85 -22.67 25.99
CA GLU A 89 -17.13 -23.29 25.63
C GLU A 89 -18.00 -22.40 24.73
N LEU A 90 -17.75 -21.10 24.68
CA LEU A 90 -18.56 -20.18 23.89
C LEU A 90 -18.26 -20.29 22.41
N ASP A 91 -19.32 -20.30 21.60
CA ASP A 91 -19.19 -20.18 20.16
C ASP A 91 -19.00 -18.72 19.71
N ALA A 92 -18.65 -18.53 18.43
CA ALA A 92 -18.42 -17.20 17.87
C ALA A 92 -19.66 -16.27 17.96
N LEU A 93 -20.87 -16.82 17.89
CA LEU A 93 -22.11 -16.06 17.99
C LEU A 93 -22.35 -15.60 19.44
N GLU A 94 -22.07 -16.45 20.41
CA GLU A 94 -22.17 -16.17 21.83
C GLU A 94 -21.14 -15.11 22.25
N ILE A 95 -19.89 -15.23 21.80
CA ILE A 95 -18.86 -14.20 22.00
C ILE A 95 -19.32 -12.87 21.39
N SER A 96 -19.89 -12.87 20.18
CA SER A 96 -20.44 -11.66 19.57
C SER A 96 -21.54 -11.03 20.42
N LYS A 97 -22.43 -11.83 21.02
CA LYS A 97 -23.48 -11.32 21.92
C LYS A 97 -22.90 -10.72 23.19
N VAL A 98 -21.94 -11.40 23.83
CA VAL A 98 -21.28 -10.92 25.05
C VAL A 98 -20.62 -9.57 24.80
N LEU A 99 -19.90 -9.41 23.69
CA LEU A 99 -19.26 -8.15 23.33
C LEU A 99 -20.27 -7.05 23.01
N SER A 100 -21.36 -7.37 22.31
CA SER A 100 -22.43 -6.42 22.00
C SER A 100 -23.17 -5.91 23.25
N LEU A 101 -23.25 -6.74 24.30
CA LEU A 101 -23.91 -6.39 25.56
C LEU A 101 -23.01 -5.52 26.46
N ASN A 102 -21.69 -5.71 26.38
CA ASN A 102 -20.71 -4.94 27.15
C ASN A 102 -20.42 -3.57 26.51
N ASP A 103 -20.53 -3.46 25.18
CA ASP A 103 -20.35 -2.22 24.44
C ASP A 103 -21.69 -1.45 24.36
N GLY A 104 -22.27 -1.07 25.50
CA GLY A 104 -23.49 -0.25 25.63
C GLY A 104 -23.46 1.15 25.00
N ASN A 105 -22.67 1.35 23.94
CA ASN A 105 -22.72 2.47 23.02
C ASN A 105 -21.94 2.15 21.73
N ILE A 106 -22.57 1.50 20.74
CA ILE A 106 -22.44 1.91 19.33
C ILE A 106 -23.69 1.47 18.59
N GLY A 107 -24.51 2.46 18.26
CA GLY A 107 -25.58 2.31 17.29
C GLY A 107 -25.06 1.93 15.90
N ASN A 108 -26.03 1.48 15.11
CA ASN A 108 -26.01 1.05 13.72
C ASN A 108 -25.63 -0.41 13.48
N MET A 109 -26.68 -1.24 13.54
CA MET A 109 -26.86 -2.33 12.59
C MET A 109 -26.69 -1.78 11.16
N PHE A 110 -25.93 -2.55 10.37
CA PHE A 110 -25.61 -2.40 8.94
C PHE A 110 -24.44 -1.46 8.59
#